data_AF-A0A961MQX0-F1
#
_entry.id   AF-A0A961MQX0-F1
#
_cell.length_a   1.000
_cell.length_b   1.000
_cell.length_c   1.000
_cell.angle_alpha   90.00
_cell.angle_beta   90.00
_cell.angle_gamma   90.00
#
_symmetry.space_group_name_H-M   'P 1'
#
loop_
_entity.id
_entity.type
_entity.pdbx_description
1 polymer ?
#
loop_
_entity_poly.entity_id
_entity_poly.type
_entity_poly.pdbx_seq_one_letter_code
_entity_poly.pdbx_strand_id
1 'polypeptide(L)'
;MQDAPKKRRKRPPLSPEGIETAALALINREGLAGFSMRKLGAELGCEAMSLYHYFPSTGHLMDALIDRIARQYLPMPAASLPWRERLRAFCIRWRAVALANPGFFGFLATHRMNTPTALRAIDGVIALIREGTASDEEAARL
;
A
#
# COMPACT_ATOMS: atom_id res chain seq x y z
N MET A 1 36.21 32.99 -14.65
CA MET A 1 35.67 31.84 -13.90
C MET A 1 34.45 31.34 -14.68
N GLN A 2 34.61 30.33 -15.52
CA GLN A 2 33.52 29.79 -16.35
C GLN A 2 32.68 28.85 -15.49
N ASP A 3 31.39 29.14 -15.36
CA ASP A 3 30.41 28.31 -14.66
C ASP A 3 30.04 27.14 -15.59
N ALA A 4 30.48 25.93 -15.23
CA ALA A 4 30.28 24.74 -16.04
C ALA A 4 28.80 24.31 -15.97
N PRO A 5 28.15 23.93 -17.10
CA PRO A 5 26.75 23.55 -17.09
C PRO A 5 26.57 22.27 -16.27
N LYS A 6 25.83 22.35 -15.15
CA LYS A 6 25.43 21.19 -14.34
C LYS A 6 24.68 20.21 -15.24
N LYS A 7 25.32 19.07 -15.56
CA LYS A 7 24.73 17.93 -16.27
C LYS A 7 23.39 17.57 -15.59
N ARG A 8 22.26 17.90 -16.21
CA ARG A 8 20.94 17.45 -15.77
C ARG A 8 20.95 15.92 -15.81
N ARG A 9 21.06 15.28 -14.64
CA ARG A 9 20.83 13.83 -14.49
C ARG A 9 19.49 13.52 -15.14
N LYS A 10 19.48 12.74 -16.22
CA LYS A 10 18.24 12.26 -16.85
C LYS A 10 17.47 11.50 -15.79
N ARG A 11 16.40 12.09 -15.29
CA ARG A 11 15.49 11.39 -14.37
C ARG A 11 14.85 10.23 -15.16
N PRO A 12 14.72 9.05 -14.55
CA PRO A 12 14.01 7.95 -15.19
C PRO A 12 12.60 8.40 -15.59
N PRO A 13 12.05 7.87 -16.70
CA PRO A 13 10.71 8.20 -17.13
C PRO A 13 9.69 7.89 -16.02
N LEU A 14 8.63 8.70 -15.98
CA LEU A 14 7.54 8.55 -15.03
C LEU A 14 6.84 7.20 -15.26
N SER A 15 6.62 6.46 -14.17
CA SER A 15 5.99 5.12 -14.18
C SER A 15 5.02 5.00 -13.01
N PRO A 16 3.98 4.16 -13.11
CA PRO A 16 3.07 3.89 -11.99
C PRO A 16 3.82 3.52 -10.71
N GLU A 17 4.77 2.58 -10.81
CA GLU A 17 5.53 2.07 -9.67
C GLU A 17 6.43 3.15 -9.04
N GLY A 18 7.01 4.02 -9.87
CA GLY A 18 7.80 5.16 -9.42
C GLY A 18 6.95 6.20 -8.70
N ILE A 19 5.75 6.49 -9.20
CA ILE A 19 4.80 7.40 -8.57
C ILE A 19 4.34 6.84 -7.22
N GLU A 20 3.94 5.57 -7.16
CA GLU A 20 3.53 4.90 -5.92
C GLU A 20 4.64 4.94 -4.85
N THR A 21 5.88 4.64 -5.26
CA THR A 21 7.04 4.65 -4.36
C THR A 21 7.28 6.05 -3.78
N ALA A 22 7.25 7.08 -4.62
CA ALA A 22 7.41 8.46 -4.17
C ALA A 22 6.23 8.93 -3.30
N ALA A 23 5.01 8.49 -3.61
CA ALA A 23 3.83 8.81 -2.82
C ALA A 23 3.92 8.23 -1.40
N LEU A 24 4.30 6.95 -1.25
CA LEU A 24 4.51 6.33 0.06
C LEU A 24 5.61 7.03 0.86
N ALA A 25 6.73 7.37 0.21
CA ALA A 25 7.81 8.10 0.87
C ALA A 25 7.36 9.48 1.36
N LEU A 26 6.58 10.21 0.55
CA LEU A 26 6.02 11.51 0.91
C LEU A 26 5.02 11.39 2.07
N ILE A 27 4.12 10.40 2.03
CA ILE A 27 3.14 10.15 3.10
C ILE A 27 3.83 9.75 4.41
N ASN A 28 4.85 8.90 4.36
CA ASN A 28 5.60 8.51 5.56
C ASN A 28 6.35 9.70 6.18
N ARG A 29 6.78 10.68 5.38
CA ARG A 29 7.50 11.87 5.85
C ARG A 29 6.57 12.98 6.36
N GLU A 30 5.49 13.26 5.65
CA GLU A 30 4.62 14.43 5.91
C GLU A 30 3.25 14.06 6.49
N GLY A 31 2.99 12.76 6.66
CA GLY A 31 1.68 12.24 7.00
C GLY A 31 0.68 12.35 5.85
N LEU A 32 -0.45 11.66 5.99
CA LEU A 32 -1.52 11.70 4.99
C LEU A 32 -2.12 13.10 4.82
N ALA A 33 -2.29 13.86 5.91
CA ALA A 33 -2.81 15.22 5.87
C ALA A 33 -1.88 16.20 5.13
N GLY A 34 -0.57 15.91 5.13
CA GLY A 34 0.42 16.70 4.40
C GLY A 34 0.48 16.36 2.90
N PHE A 35 -0.12 15.26 2.45
CA PHE A 35 0.00 14.76 1.09
C PHE A 35 -0.87 15.54 0.09
N SER A 36 -0.33 15.78 -1.11
CA SER A 36 -1.12 16.25 -2.26
C SER A 36 -0.45 15.86 -3.58
N MET A 37 -1.24 15.74 -4.66
CA MET A 37 -0.72 15.49 -6.02
C MET A 37 0.27 16.56 -6.48
N ARG A 38 0.09 17.82 -6.04
CA ARG A 38 1.01 18.92 -6.35
C ARG A 38 2.38 18.72 -5.69
N LYS A 39 2.42 18.35 -4.41
CA LYS A 39 3.68 18.04 -3.70
C LYS A 39 4.38 16.81 -4.29
N LEU A 40 3.60 15.79 -4.63
CA LEU A 40 4.13 14.60 -5.30
C LEU A 40 4.73 14.94 -6.67
N GLY A 41 4.08 15.80 -7.46
CA GLY A 41 4.62 16.29 -8.73
C GLY A 41 5.94 17.04 -8.54
N ALA A 42 6.00 17.93 -7.53
CA ALA A 42 7.23 18.64 -7.20
C ALA A 42 8.39 17.69 -6.79
N GLU A 43 8.10 16.66 -5.99
CA GLU A 43 9.06 15.63 -5.59
C GLU A 43 9.62 14.88 -6.81
N LEU A 44 8.74 14.49 -7.73
CA LEU A 44 9.10 13.78 -8.98
C LEU A 44 9.67 14.73 -10.06
N GLY A 45 9.52 16.03 -9.88
CA GLY A 45 9.91 17.06 -10.83
C GLY A 45 9.08 17.07 -12.11
N CYS A 46 7.79 16.78 -11.99
CA CYS A 46 6.81 16.89 -13.06
C CYS A 46 5.62 17.75 -12.60
N GLU A 47 4.76 18.11 -13.54
CA GLU A 47 3.51 18.77 -13.21
C GLU A 47 2.50 17.77 -12.64
N ALA A 48 1.57 18.24 -11.81
CA ALA A 48 0.51 17.39 -11.26
C ALA A 48 -0.34 16.75 -12.36
N MET A 49 -0.56 17.44 -13.49
CA MET A 49 -1.28 16.91 -14.65
C MET A 49 -0.63 15.65 -15.22
N SER A 50 0.71 15.56 -15.19
CA SER A 50 1.42 14.34 -15.60
C SER A 50 1.06 13.15 -14.72
N LEU A 51 0.81 13.36 -13.43
CA LEU A 51 0.42 12.29 -12.51
C LEU A 51 -1.03 11.85 -12.74
N TYR A 52 -1.92 12.79 -13.05
CA TYR A 52 -3.33 12.48 -13.35
C TYR A 52 -3.52 11.62 -14.61
N HIS A 53 -2.54 11.60 -15.51
CA HIS A 53 -2.51 10.65 -16.63
C HIS A 53 -2.41 9.19 -16.17
N TYR A 54 -1.71 8.92 -15.07
CA TYR A 54 -1.56 7.58 -14.50
C TYR A 54 -2.65 7.27 -13.46
N PHE A 55 -3.00 8.26 -12.65
CA PHE A 55 -3.97 8.13 -11.56
C PHE A 55 -5.01 9.24 -11.66
N PRO A 56 -6.21 8.98 -12.23
CA PRO A 56 -7.21 10.02 -12.52
C PRO A 56 -7.66 10.85 -11.31
N SER A 57 -7.47 10.34 -10.09
CA SER A 57 -7.69 11.10 -8.86
C SER A 57 -6.71 10.66 -7.76
N THR A 58 -6.62 11.45 -6.69
CA THR A 58 -5.90 11.03 -5.47
C THR A 58 -6.42 9.70 -4.94
N GLY A 59 -7.74 9.46 -5.04
CA GLY A 59 -8.35 8.18 -4.63
C GLY A 59 -7.80 6.99 -5.39
N HIS A 60 -7.67 7.09 -6.72
CA HIS A 60 -7.08 6.02 -7.54
C HIS A 60 -5.62 5.74 -7.17
N LEU A 61 -4.85 6.79 -6.83
CA LEU A 61 -3.50 6.59 -6.30
C LEU A 61 -3.53 5.88 -4.94
N MET A 62 -4.44 6.28 -4.03
CA MET A 62 -4.58 5.62 -2.73
C MET A 62 -4.96 4.14 -2.89
N ASP A 63 -5.89 3.82 -3.78
CA ASP A 63 -6.28 2.44 -4.12
C ASP A 63 -5.10 1.64 -4.66
N ALA A 64 -4.28 2.24 -5.54
CA ALA A 64 -3.07 1.61 -6.05
C ALA A 64 -2.04 1.35 -4.93
N LEU A 65 -1.88 2.28 -3.98
CA LEU A 65 -1.04 2.09 -2.80
C LEU A 65 -1.55 0.97 -1.89
N ILE A 66 -2.86 0.89 -1.68
CA ILE A 66 -3.51 -0.21 -0.95
C ILE A 66 -3.20 -1.54 -1.66
N ASP A 67 -3.40 -1.61 -2.97
CA ASP A 67 -3.14 -2.81 -3.77
C ASP A 67 -1.67 -3.24 -3.75
N ARG A 68 -0.76 -2.28 -3.83
CA ARG A 68 0.68 -2.51 -3.71
C ARG A 68 1.02 -3.12 -2.36
N ILE A 69 0.43 -2.61 -1.29
CA ILE A 69 0.65 -3.12 0.07
C ILE A 69 -0.03 -4.48 0.26
N ALA A 70 -1.24 -4.68 -0.26
CA ALA A 70 -1.98 -5.93 -0.21
C ALA A 70 -1.18 -7.10 -0.78
N ARG A 71 -0.53 -6.88 -1.92
CA ARG A 71 0.34 -7.87 -2.56
C ARG A 71 1.50 -8.35 -1.70
N GLN A 72 1.92 -7.60 -0.68
CA GLN A 72 3.04 -8.00 0.19
C GLN A 72 2.67 -9.11 1.18
N TYR A 73 1.36 -9.30 1.46
CA TYR A 73 0.89 -10.33 2.38
C TYR A 73 -0.10 -11.33 1.74
N LEU A 74 -0.47 -11.12 0.48
CA LEU A 74 -1.04 -12.12 -0.43
C LEU A 74 0.12 -12.84 -1.17
N PRO A 75 0.63 -13.97 -0.65
CA PRO A 75 -0.23 -15.13 -0.51
C PRO A 75 -0.41 -15.60 0.93
N MET A 76 -1.59 -16.13 1.21
CA MET A 76 -1.87 -16.77 2.49
C MET A 76 -0.85 -17.88 2.77
N PRO A 77 -0.43 -18.06 4.03
CA PRO A 77 0.48 -19.13 4.39
C PRO A 77 -0.08 -20.51 3.99
N ALA A 78 0.82 -21.41 3.62
CA ALA A 78 0.51 -22.70 3.01
C ALA A 78 -0.56 -23.46 3.79
N ALA A 79 -1.52 -24.04 3.07
CA ALA A 79 -2.63 -24.80 3.64
C ALA A 79 -2.19 -26.06 4.41
N SER A 80 -0.93 -26.50 4.24
CA SER A 80 -0.36 -27.62 5.00
C SER A 80 -0.13 -27.30 6.48
N LEU A 81 -0.14 -26.02 6.89
CA LEU A 81 0.05 -25.62 8.28
C LEU A 81 -1.27 -25.58 9.04
N PRO A 82 -1.29 -25.83 10.36
CA PRO A 82 -2.46 -25.59 11.20
C PRO A 82 -2.98 -24.15 11.05
N TRP A 83 -4.30 -23.97 11.07
CA TRP A 83 -4.93 -22.66 10.82
C TRP A 83 -4.39 -21.55 11.74
N ARG A 84 -4.11 -21.86 13.03
CA ARG A 84 -3.54 -20.91 14.00
C ARG A 84 -2.14 -20.45 13.62
N GLU A 85 -1.32 -21.34 13.05
CA GLU A 85 0.03 -21.02 12.59
C GLU A 85 -0.01 -20.16 11.33
N ARG A 86 -0.92 -20.49 10.41
CA ARG A 86 -1.19 -19.67 9.22
C ARG A 86 -1.67 -18.27 9.62
N LEU A 87 -2.53 -18.16 10.63
CA LEU A 87 -3.06 -16.87 11.09
C LEU A 87 -1.96 -16.06 11.74
N ARG A 88 -1.15 -16.70 12.59
CA ARG A 88 0.03 -16.07 13.20
C ARG A 88 1.01 -15.55 12.14
N ALA A 89 1.34 -16.36 11.13
CA ALA A 89 2.24 -15.95 10.06
C ALA A 89 1.67 -14.78 9.24
N PHE A 90 0.37 -14.78 8.97
CA PHE A 90 -0.33 -13.65 8.37
C PHE A 90 -0.21 -12.38 9.25
N CYS A 91 -0.53 -12.46 10.54
CA CYS A 91 -0.44 -11.34 11.47
C CYS A 91 0.98 -10.78 11.58
N ILE A 92 2.01 -11.63 11.54
CA ILE A 92 3.42 -11.20 11.53
C ILE A 92 3.74 -10.39 10.27
N ARG A 93 3.31 -10.86 9.08
CA ARG A 93 3.50 -10.12 7.82
C ARG A 93 2.75 -8.79 7.81
N TRP A 94 1.50 -8.80 8.27
CA TRP A 94 0.68 -7.60 8.40
C TRP A 94 1.32 -6.57 9.33
N ARG A 95 1.84 -7.01 10.49
CA ARG A 95 2.60 -6.15 11.42
C ARG A 95 3.88 -5.59 10.77
N ALA A 96 4.62 -6.40 10.02
CA ALA A 96 5.83 -5.93 9.34
C ALA A 96 5.51 -4.83 8.31
N VAL A 97 4.42 -4.99 7.55
CA VAL A 97 3.90 -3.98 6.63
C VAL A 97 3.51 -2.69 7.36
N ALA A 98 2.85 -2.80 8.51
CA ALA A 98 2.48 -1.66 9.34
C ALA A 98 3.71 -0.86 9.79
N LEU A 99 4.75 -1.57 10.25
CA LEU A 99 6.00 -0.97 10.71
C LEU A 99 6.82 -0.34 9.57
N ALA A 100 6.74 -0.91 8.37
CA ALA A 100 7.41 -0.35 7.19
C ALA A 100 6.70 0.88 6.61
N ASN A 101 5.41 1.08 6.91
CA ASN A 101 4.58 2.14 6.33
C ASN A 101 3.77 2.90 7.40
N PRO A 102 4.39 3.45 8.46
CA PRO A 102 3.68 3.99 9.61
C PRO A 102 2.75 5.16 9.26
N GLY A 103 3.13 6.01 8.29
CA GLY A 103 2.32 7.16 7.87
C GLY A 103 1.12 6.79 7.01
N PHE A 104 1.18 5.66 6.30
CA PHE A 104 0.08 5.18 5.45
C PHE A 104 -0.79 4.12 6.15
N PHE A 105 -0.25 3.39 7.11
CA PHE A 105 -0.95 2.26 7.72
C PHE A 105 -2.23 2.68 8.45
N GLY A 106 -2.26 3.86 9.09
CA GLY A 106 -3.48 4.39 9.70
C GLY A 106 -4.61 4.59 8.68
N PHE A 107 -4.27 5.05 7.47
CA PHE A 107 -5.23 5.13 6.37
C PHE A 107 -5.65 3.74 5.91
N LEU A 108 -4.70 2.84 5.63
CA LEU A 108 -5.00 1.46 5.23
C LEU A 108 -5.93 0.74 6.22
N ALA A 109 -5.74 0.93 7.52
CA ALA A 109 -6.52 0.30 8.57
C ALA A 109 -7.96 0.85 8.73
N THR A 110 -8.22 2.07 8.25
CA THR A 110 -9.53 2.75 8.40
C THR A 110 -10.25 2.97 7.07
N HIS A 111 -9.55 2.82 5.95
CA HIS A 111 -10.09 2.96 4.62
C HIS A 111 -10.79 1.68 4.17
N ARG A 112 -11.79 1.82 3.29
CA ARG A 112 -12.48 0.68 2.69
C ARG A 112 -11.55 0.02 1.67
N MET A 113 -11.04 -1.15 2.01
CA MET A 113 -10.20 -1.99 1.16
C MET A 113 -11.03 -2.70 0.07
N ASN A 114 -11.60 -1.94 -0.87
CA ASN A 114 -12.55 -2.42 -1.87
C ASN A 114 -11.91 -2.82 -3.21
N THR A 115 -10.60 -2.76 -3.32
CA THR A 115 -9.91 -3.20 -4.53
C THR A 115 -9.97 -4.73 -4.65
N PRO A 116 -10.00 -5.30 -5.87
CA PRO A 116 -10.05 -6.76 -6.04
C PRO A 116 -8.90 -7.50 -5.35
N THR A 117 -7.72 -6.87 -5.25
CA THR A 117 -6.58 -7.45 -4.57
C THR A 117 -6.78 -7.45 -3.06
N ALA A 118 -7.21 -6.34 -2.47
CA ALA A 118 -7.42 -6.28 -1.03
C ALA A 118 -8.59 -7.16 -0.58
N LEU A 119 -9.66 -7.24 -1.37
CA LEU A 119 -10.78 -8.17 -1.12
C LEU A 119 -10.32 -9.62 -1.06
N ARG A 120 -9.48 -10.09 -2.01
CA ARG A 120 -8.91 -11.44 -1.95
C ARG A 120 -8.08 -11.69 -0.68
N ALA A 121 -7.39 -10.66 -0.19
CA ALA A 121 -6.64 -10.75 1.06
C ALA A 121 -7.59 -10.95 2.25
N ILE A 122 -8.64 -10.14 2.32
CA ILE A 122 -9.66 -10.20 3.36
C ILE A 122 -10.37 -11.56 3.33
N ASP A 123 -10.79 -12.03 2.16
CA ASP A 123 -11.43 -13.34 1.97
C ASP A 123 -10.55 -14.48 2.46
N GLY A 124 -9.24 -14.41 2.19
CA GLY A 124 -8.27 -15.40 2.67
C GLY A 124 -8.17 -15.45 4.20
N VAL A 125 -8.21 -14.30 4.87
CA VAL A 125 -8.19 -14.22 6.34
C VAL A 125 -9.50 -14.73 6.92
N ILE A 126 -10.65 -14.32 6.37
CA ILE A 126 -11.96 -14.78 6.82
C ILE A 126 -12.08 -16.30 6.67
N ALA A 127 -11.65 -16.86 5.54
CA ALA A 127 -11.65 -18.30 5.31
C ALA A 127 -10.80 -19.04 6.35
N LEU A 128 -9.65 -18.46 6.72
CA LEU A 128 -8.75 -19.04 7.71
C LEU A 128 -9.34 -19.06 9.12
N ILE A 129 -10.00 -17.97 9.52
CA ILE A 129 -10.64 -17.89 10.83
C ILE A 129 -11.80 -18.91 10.89
N ARG A 130 -12.62 -18.98 9.84
CA ARG A 130 -13.72 -19.95 9.72
C ARG A 130 -13.28 -21.41 9.79
N GLU A 131 -12.10 -21.74 9.27
CA GLU A 131 -11.51 -23.09 9.41
C GLU A 131 -11.29 -23.48 10.89
N GLY A 132 -11.08 -22.48 11.75
CA GLY A 132 -10.69 -22.65 13.14
C GLY A 132 -11.78 -22.48 14.19
N THR A 133 -12.99 -22.06 13.78
CA THR A 133 -14.09 -21.68 14.69
C THR A 133 -15.37 -22.43 14.36
N ALA A 134 -16.22 -22.65 15.36
CA ALA A 134 -17.47 -23.40 15.19
C ALA A 134 -18.61 -22.57 14.59
N SER A 135 -18.53 -21.24 14.61
CA SER A 135 -19.55 -20.34 14.05
C SER A 135 -18.96 -19.01 13.54
N ASP A 136 -19.70 -18.32 12.68
CA ASP A 136 -19.36 -16.97 12.23
C ASP A 136 -19.31 -15.95 13.37
N GLU A 137 -20.11 -16.17 14.43
CA GLU A 137 -20.11 -15.31 15.61
C GLU A 137 -18.86 -15.50 16.47
N GLU A 138 -18.32 -16.72 16.53
CA GLU A 138 -17.04 -17.01 17.16
C GLU A 138 -15.88 -16.47 16.31
N ALA A 139 -15.97 -16.62 14.98
CA ALA A 139 -15.01 -16.05 14.04
C ALA A 139 -14.88 -14.53 14.15
N ALA A 140 -15.99 -13.81 14.29
CA ALA A 140 -16.00 -12.34 14.36
C ALA A 140 -15.44 -11.77 15.68
N ARG A 141 -15.30 -12.59 16.73
CA ARG A 141 -14.81 -12.16 18.05
C ARG A 141 -13.30 -12.34 18.24
N LEU A 142 -12.63 -13.04 17.32
CA LEU A 142 -11.17 -13.24 17.29
C LEU A 142 -10.44 -12.05 16.67
#